data_AF-A0AA43DWC1-F1
#
_entry.id   AF-A0AA43DWC1-F1
#
_cell.length_a   1.000
_cell.length_b   1.000
_cell.length_c   1.000
_cell.angle_alpha   90.00
_cell.angle_beta   90.00
_cell.angle_gamma   90.00
#
_symmetry.space_group_name_H-M   'P 1'
#
loop_
_entity.id
_entity.type
_entity.pdbx_description
1 polymer ?
#
loop_
_entity_poly.entity_id
_entity_poly.type
_entity_poly.pdbx_seq_one_letter_code
_entity_poly.pdbx_strand_id
1 'polypeptide(L)' 'MLALTQRWLPGAEPTIESMGTAKWLEDEYWRRMEIAVANGISTAFNG' A
#
# COMPACT_ATOMS: atom_id res chain seq x y z
N MET A 1 11.79 -0.71 -7.58
CA MET A 1 11.99 -0.85 -6.12
C MET A 1 12.43 0.44 -5.47
N LEU A 2 13.46 1.14 -5.96
CA LEU A 2 13.91 2.43 -5.39
C LEU A 2 12.79 3.46 -5.20
N ALA A 3 11.92 3.64 -6.20
CA ALA A 3 10.77 4.54 -6.09
C ALA A 3 9.77 4.13 -4.98
N LEU A 4 9.57 2.82 -4.76
CA LEU A 4 8.71 2.32 -3.69
C LEU A 4 9.37 2.56 -2.33
N THR A 5 10.68 2.30 -2.19
CA THR A 5 11.42 2.59 -0.95
C THR A 5 11.35 4.07 -0.61
N GLN A 6 11.53 4.98 -1.57
CA GLN A 6 11.41 6.42 -1.32
C GLN A 6 9.99 6.84 -0.93
N ARG A 7 8.96 6.24 -1.54
CA ARG A 7 7.56 6.50 -1.23
C ARG A 7 7.19 6.04 0.18
N TRP A 8 7.57 4.82 0.55
CA TRP A 8 7.09 4.15 1.76
C TRP A 8 8.04 4.26 2.95
N LEU A 9 9.34 4.38 2.69
CA LEU A 9 10.42 4.45 3.69
C LEU A 9 11.37 5.62 3.34
N PRO A 10 10.88 6.88 3.38
CA PRO A 10 11.67 8.04 2.99
C PRO A 10 12.94 8.16 3.84
N GLY A 11 14.09 8.31 3.20
CA GLY A 11 15.39 8.40 3.85
C GLY A 11 16.02 7.05 4.25
N ALA A 12 15.33 5.93 4.01
CA ALA A 12 15.94 4.61 4.22
C ALA A 12 16.90 4.26 3.07
N GLU A 13 18.03 3.65 3.42
CA GLU A 13 18.93 3.03 2.45
C GLU A 13 18.21 1.89 1.71
N PRO A 14 18.37 1.74 0.38
CA PRO A 14 17.69 0.73 -0.41
C PRO A 14 18.36 -0.65 -0.30
N THR A 15 18.34 -1.23 0.89
CA THR A 15 18.73 -2.62 1.12
C THR A 15 17.65 -3.58 0.61
N ILE A 16 17.98 -4.88 0.53
CA ILE A 16 17.01 -5.91 0.16
C ILE A 16 15.84 -5.92 1.14
N GLU A 17 16.09 -5.79 2.45
CA GLU A 17 14.99 -5.72 3.42
C GLU A 17 14.12 -4.49 3.23
N SER A 18 14.71 -3.28 3.10
CA SER A 18 13.90 -2.06 2.98
C SER A 18 13.09 -2.03 1.68
N MET A 19 13.66 -2.52 0.58
CA MET A 19 12.94 -2.68 -0.68
C MET A 19 11.82 -3.74 -0.57
N GLY A 20 12.06 -4.84 0.14
CA GLY A 20 11.06 -5.87 0.40
C GLY A 20 9.90 -5.33 1.24
N THR A 21 10.19 -4.62 2.32
CA THR A 21 9.19 -3.94 3.17
C THR A 21 8.38 -2.92 2.37
N ALA A 22 9.04 -2.09 1.55
CA ALA A 22 8.34 -1.11 0.72
C ALA A 22 7.41 -1.75 -0.31
N LYS A 23 7.80 -2.89 -0.88
CA LYS A 23 6.93 -3.66 -1.79
C LYS A 23 5.72 -4.22 -1.07
N TRP A 24 5.92 -4.80 0.12
CA TRP A 24 4.82 -5.31 0.94
C TRP A 24 3.83 -4.21 1.31
N LEU A 25 4.31 -3.01 1.67
CA LEU A 25 3.47 -1.85 1.96
C LEU A 25 2.64 -1.38 0.74
N GLU A 26 3.24 -1.36 -0.46
CA GLU A 26 2.51 -1.05 -1.70
C GLU A 26 1.38 -2.06 -1.95
N ASP A 27 1.65 -3.36 -1.78
CA ASP A 27 0.64 -4.41 -1.98
C ASP A 27 -0.50 -4.29 -0.97
N GLU A 28 -0.17 -4.05 0.30
CA GLU A 28 -1.15 -3.92 1.37
C GLU A 28 -2.00 -2.65 1.21
N TYR A 29 -1.43 -1.56 0.70
CA TYR A 29 -2.15 -0.34 0.35
C TYR A 29 -3.24 -0.61 -0.69
N TRP A 30 -2.90 -1.26 -1.80
CA TRP A 30 -3.87 -1.55 -2.86
C TRP A 30 -4.94 -2.54 -2.40
N ARG A 31 -4.56 -3.56 -1.63
CA ARG A 31 -5.52 -4.51 -1.04
C ARG A 31 -6.52 -3.82 -0.12
N ARG A 32 -6.07 -2.89 0.73
CA ARG A 32 -6.95 -2.11 1.61
C ARG A 32 -7.82 -1.14 0.84
N MET A 33 -7.28 -0.55 -0.23
CA MET A 33 -8.04 0.34 -1.11
C MET A 33 -9.20 -0.39 -1.78
N GLU A 34 -8.97 -1.60 -2.29
CA GLU A 34 -10.02 -2.45 -2.84
C GLU A 34 -11.15 -2.70 -1.83
N ILE A 35 -10.79 -3.09 -0.60
CA ILE A 35 -11.77 -3.33 0.48
C ILE A 35 -12.54 -2.04 0.82
N ALA A 36 -11.84 -0.91 0.93
CA ALA A 36 -12.46 0.37 1.26
C ALA A 36 -13.46 0.81 0.18
N VAL A 37 -13.12 0.63 -1.10
CA VAL A 37 -14.02 0.93 -2.23
C VAL A 37 -15.23 0.00 -2.22
N ALA A 38 -15.03 -1.31 -2.06
CA ALA A 38 -16.13 -2.27 -2.00
C ALA A 38 -17.09 -1.98 -0.84
N ASN A 39 -16.55 -1.66 0.35
CA ASN A 39 -17.35 -1.27 1.50
C ASN A 39 -18.11 0.03 1.24
N GLY A 40 -17.46 1.05 0.67
CA GLY A 40 -18.10 2.32 0.32
C GLY A 40 -19.25 2.15 -0.66
N ILE A 41 -19.08 1.30 -1.68
CA ILE A 41 -20.14 0.92 -2.62
C ILE A 41 -21.29 0.25 -1.86
N SER A 42 -20.99 -0.74 -1.02
CA SER A 42 -22.02 -1.45 -0.24
C SER A 42 -22.82 -0.50 0.65
N THR A 43 -22.15 0.38 1.40
CA THR A 43 -22.80 1.41 2.24
C THR A 43 -23.67 2.35 1.41
N ALA A 44 -23.19 2.81 0.25
CA ALA A 44 -23.97 3.71 -0.60
C ALA A 44 -25.27 3.08 -1.13
N PHE A 45 -25.29 1.77 -1.35
CA PHE A 45 -26.47 1.06 -1.87
C PHE A 45 -27.33 0.39 -0.79
N ASN A 46 -26.78 0.08 0.39
CA ASN A 46 -27.44 -0.75 1.41
C ASN A 46 -27.64 -0.08 2.78
N GLY A 47 -26.98 1.06 3.07
CA GLY A 47 -27.04 1.74 4.38
C GLY A 47 -26.01 1.23 5.37
#